data_AF-A0A2J0LG30-F1
#
_entry.id   AF-A0A2J0LG30-F1
#
_cell.length_a   1.000
_cell.length_b   1.000
_cell.length_c   1.000
_cell.angle_alpha   90.00
_cell.angle_beta   90.00
_cell.angle_gamma   90.00
#
_symmetry.space_group_name_H-M   'P 1'
#
loop_
_entity.id
_entity.type
_entity.pdbx_description
1 polymer ?
#
loop_
_entity_poly.entity_id
_entity_poly.type
_entity_poly.pdbx_seq_one_letter_code
_entity_poly.pdbx_strand_id
1 'polypeptide(L)'
;MKMKVIVMVLVIIFLSTAGCSIFKPFTPGKVISNPLGTDSLKVGMTKDQVKSILGDPDSVSSLPRTKDILSTACEEWIYQGRYTDMPLKTDYLGKTLILTFDGENLVSYRNVK
;
A
#
# COMPACT_ATOMS: atom_id res chain seq x y z
N MET A 1 -50.23 13.33 -10.08
CA MET A 1 -49.49 12.24 -9.38
C MET A 1 -48.06 12.08 -9.87
N LYS A 2 -47.75 12.20 -11.18
CA LYS A 2 -46.41 12.01 -11.75
C LYS A 2 -45.31 12.91 -11.15
N MET A 3 -45.61 14.18 -10.87
CA MET A 3 -44.63 15.14 -10.32
C MET A 3 -44.23 14.85 -8.87
N LYS A 4 -45.13 14.29 -8.04
CA LYS A 4 -44.83 13.91 -6.64
C LYS A 4 -43.91 12.69 -6.57
N VAL A 5 -44.07 11.75 -7.50
CA VAL A 5 -43.23 10.55 -7.60
C VAL A 5 -41.80 10.90 -8.02
N ILE A 6 -41.65 11.82 -8.99
CA ILE A 6 -40.33 12.28 -9.44
C ILE A 6 -39.56 12.96 -8.31
N VAL A 7 -40.22 13.83 -7.54
CA VAL A 7 -39.59 14.50 -6.39
C VAL A 7 -39.18 13.50 -5.31
N MET A 8 -40.01 12.48 -5.04
CA MET A 8 -39.69 11.46 -4.05
C MET A 8 -38.47 10.60 -4.45
N VAL A 9 -38.34 10.26 -5.74
CA VAL A 9 -37.18 9.52 -6.26
C VAL A 9 -35.90 10.35 -6.18
N LEU A 10 -35.98 11.65 -6.47
CA LEU A 10 -34.84 12.58 -6.38
C LEU A 10 -34.32 12.72 -4.94
N VAL A 11 -35.21 12.73 -3.94
CA VAL A 11 -34.83 12.78 -2.52
C VAL A 11 -34.11 11.50 -2.08
N ILE A 12 -34.57 10.33 -2.53
CA ILE A 12 -33.94 9.04 -2.20
C ILE A 12 -32.51 8.95 -2.78
N ILE A 13 -32.30 9.47 -3.99
CA ILE A 13 -30.97 9.51 -4.62
C ILE A 13 -30.02 10.45 -3.87
N PHE A 14 -30.51 11.58 -3.36
CA PHE A 14 -29.69 12.50 -2.57
C PHE A 14 -29.29 11.89 -1.21
N LEU A 15 -30.16 11.10 -0.58
CA LEU A 15 -29.87 10.45 0.70
C LEU A 15 -28.87 9.28 0.59
N SER A 16 -28.77 8.62 -0.56
CA SER A 16 -27.84 7.49 -0.75
C SER A 16 -26.39 7.90 -0.97
N THR A 17 -26.11 9.18 -1.22
CA THR A 17 -24.75 9.69 -1.46
C THR A 17 -24.09 10.28 -0.20
N ALA A 18 -24.77 10.27 0.95
CA ALA A 18 -24.20 10.63 2.24
C ALA A 18 -23.28 9.51 2.78
N GLY A 19 -22.23 9.18 2.03
CA GLY A 19 -21.14 8.34 2.50
C GLY A 19 -20.24 9.14 3.44
N CYS A 20 -20.46 9.03 4.74
CA CYS A 20 -19.55 9.58 5.74
C CYS A 20 -18.27 8.73 5.72
N SER A 21 -17.22 9.20 5.04
CA SER A 21 -15.92 8.54 5.09
C SER A 21 -15.26 8.86 6.43
N ILE A 22 -15.32 7.90 7.36
CA ILE A 22 -14.58 7.97 8.63
C ILE A 22 -13.11 7.74 8.30
N PHE A 23 -12.43 8.79 7.84
CA PHE A 23 -10.97 8.81 7.77
C PHE A 23 -10.44 8.95 9.19
N LYS A 24 -9.92 7.86 9.76
CA LYS A 24 -9.18 7.93 11.03
C LYS A 24 -7.85 8.65 10.75
N PRO A 25 -7.57 9.81 11.39
CA PRO A 25 -6.29 10.46 11.22
C PRO A 25 -5.18 9.55 11.76
N PHE A 26 -4.08 9.45 11.02
CA PHE A 26 -2.89 8.74 11.48
C PHE A 26 -2.30 9.47 12.70
N THR A 27 -2.15 8.78 13.82
CA THR A 27 -1.50 9.34 15.00
C THR A 27 0.02 9.46 14.75
N PRO A 28 0.66 10.61 15.05
CA PRO A 28 2.09 10.83 14.76
C PRO A 28 3.00 9.73 15.31
N GLY A 29 2.71 9.22 16.51
CA GLY A 29 3.49 8.15 17.13
C GLY A 29 3.50 6.83 16.34
N LYS A 30 2.46 6.55 15.53
CA LYS A 30 2.37 5.34 14.72
C LYS A 30 3.22 5.45 13.44
N VAL A 31 3.32 6.64 12.86
CA VAL A 31 4.18 6.93 11.70
C VAL A 31 5.66 6.85 12.09
N ILE A 32 6.00 7.23 13.32
CA ILE A 32 7.38 7.14 13.83
C ILE A 32 7.80 5.68 14.10
N SER A 33 6.88 4.82 14.57
CA SER A 33 7.22 3.42 14.86
C SER A 33 7.17 2.52 13.62
N ASN A 34 6.25 2.80 12.69
CA ASN A 34 6.08 2.08 11.43
C ASN A 34 5.89 3.06 10.24
N PRO A 35 6.97 3.70 9.75
CA PRO A 35 6.89 4.69 8.66
C PRO A 35 6.31 4.12 7.37
N LEU A 36 6.52 2.83 7.15
CA LEU A 36 6.12 2.14 5.92
C LEU A 36 4.75 1.47 6.07
N GLY A 37 4.05 1.57 7.21
CA GLY A 37 2.69 1.06 7.34
C GLY A 37 2.54 -0.44 7.07
N THR A 38 3.55 -1.25 7.39
CA THR A 38 3.61 -2.68 7.06
C THR A 38 2.56 -3.56 7.75
N ASP A 39 1.77 -3.02 8.68
CA ASP A 39 0.75 -3.76 9.45
C ASP A 39 -0.30 -4.43 8.54
N SER A 40 -0.49 -3.90 7.34
CA SER A 40 -1.49 -4.37 6.39
C SER A 40 -0.95 -5.33 5.32
N LEU A 41 0.38 -5.51 5.22
CA LEU A 41 1.00 -6.41 4.23
C LEU A 41 0.76 -7.88 4.58
N LYS A 42 0.42 -8.68 3.57
CA LYS A 42 0.23 -10.13 3.70
C LYS A 42 0.80 -10.86 2.50
N VAL A 43 1.40 -12.02 2.74
CA VAL A 43 1.82 -12.94 1.68
C VAL A 43 0.60 -13.32 0.83
N GLY A 44 0.79 -13.39 -0.49
CA GLY A 44 -0.24 -13.64 -1.49
C GLY A 44 -0.91 -12.39 -2.05
N MET A 45 -0.60 -11.18 -1.53
CA MET A 45 -1.08 -9.93 -2.13
C MET A 45 -0.51 -9.73 -3.54
N THR A 46 -1.31 -9.16 -4.43
CA THR A 46 -0.83 -8.79 -5.77
C THR A 46 0.05 -7.54 -5.73
N LYS A 47 0.87 -7.35 -6.76
CA LYS A 47 1.65 -6.11 -6.96
C LYS A 47 0.79 -4.84 -6.82
N ASP A 48 -0.39 -4.82 -7.44
CA ASP A 48 -1.31 -3.67 -7.36
C ASP A 48 -1.85 -3.43 -5.95
N GLN A 49 -2.19 -4.49 -5.22
CA GLN A 49 -2.62 -4.37 -3.82
C GLN A 49 -1.50 -3.80 -2.95
N VAL A 50 -0.27 -4.26 -3.13
CA VAL A 50 0.89 -3.72 -2.42
C VAL A 50 1.10 -2.25 -2.76
N LYS A 51 1.01 -1.87 -4.04
CA LYS A 51 1.10 -0.47 -4.48
C LYS A 51 -0.01 0.41 -3.90
N SER A 52 -1.22 -0.12 -3.73
CA SER A 52 -2.32 0.63 -3.11
C SER A 52 -2.06 0.96 -1.63
N ILE A 53 -1.20 0.19 -0.95
CA ILE A 53 -0.87 0.36 0.46
C ILE A 53 0.40 1.21 0.63
N LEU A 54 1.45 0.91 -0.14
CA LEU A 54 2.79 1.47 0.03
C LEU A 54 3.17 2.53 -1.00
N GLY A 55 2.40 2.65 -2.10
CA GLY A 55 2.81 3.40 -3.28
C GLY A 55 3.80 2.61 -4.15
N ASP A 56 4.41 3.32 -5.10
CA ASP A 56 5.43 2.75 -5.97
C ASP A 56 6.74 2.49 -5.21
N PRO A 57 7.44 1.39 -5.53
CA PRO A 57 8.73 1.08 -4.93
C PRO A 57 9.81 2.06 -5.37
N ASP A 58 10.79 2.31 -4.50
CA ASP A 58 11.97 3.12 -4.85
C ASP A 58 12.89 2.41 -5.85
N SER A 59 12.94 1.09 -5.78
CA SER A 59 13.75 0.26 -6.68
C SER A 59 13.11 -1.11 -6.90
N VAL A 60 13.26 -1.63 -8.11
CA VAL A 60 12.84 -2.98 -8.51
C VAL A 60 14.03 -3.70 -9.12
N SER A 61 14.33 -4.89 -8.62
CA SER A 61 15.41 -5.76 -9.12
C SER A 61 14.84 -7.12 -9.51
N SER A 62 15.17 -7.62 -10.69
CA SER A 62 14.82 -8.99 -11.06
C SER A 62 15.86 -9.96 -10.47
N LEU A 63 15.40 -10.92 -9.67
CA LEU A 63 16.27 -11.95 -9.11
C LEU A 63 16.36 -13.14 -10.06
N PRO A 64 17.57 -13.61 -10.43
CA PRO A 64 17.71 -14.83 -11.19
C PRO A 64 17.33 -16.03 -10.31
N ARG A 65 16.26 -16.76 -10.64
CA ARG A 65 15.99 -18.06 -10.02
C ARG A 65 16.95 -19.08 -10.63
N THR A 66 17.89 -19.59 -9.83
CA THR A 66 18.68 -20.77 -10.20
C THR A 66 17.74 -21.97 -10.37
N LYS A 67 17.73 -22.51 -11.60
CA LYS A 67 16.99 -23.70 -12.05
C LYS A 67 15.46 -23.55 -12.09
N ASP A 68 14.94 -23.02 -13.19
CA ASP A 68 14.05 -23.77 -14.10
C ASP A 68 13.39 -22.81 -15.11
N ILE A 69 13.45 -23.20 -16.38
CA ILE A 69 13.28 -22.36 -17.59
C ILE A 69 11.81 -21.94 -17.85
N LEU A 70 10.90 -22.17 -16.90
CA LEU A 70 9.45 -21.99 -17.11
C LEU A 70 8.70 -21.30 -15.97
N SER A 71 9.38 -20.54 -15.12
CA SER A 71 8.78 -19.85 -13.98
C SER A 71 8.87 -18.33 -14.17
N THR A 72 7.75 -17.65 -13.94
CA THR A 72 7.62 -16.18 -13.91
C THR A 72 8.78 -15.50 -13.19
N ALA A 73 9.21 -14.33 -13.68
CA ALA A 73 10.34 -13.59 -13.13
C ALA A 73 10.14 -13.32 -11.62
N CYS A 74 11.14 -13.67 -10.81
CA CYS A 74 11.18 -13.29 -9.40
C CYS A 74 11.63 -11.83 -9.33
N GLU A 75 10.88 -10.99 -8.62
CA GLU A 75 11.19 -9.57 -8.47
C GLU A 75 11.39 -9.23 -7.00
N GLU A 76 12.38 -8.40 -6.72
CA GLU A 76 12.63 -7.80 -5.42
C GLU A 76 12.33 -6.31 -5.49
N TRP A 77 11.39 -5.84 -4.68
CA TRP A 77 11.00 -4.44 -4.58
C TRP A 77 11.52 -3.86 -3.28
N ILE A 78 12.09 -2.67 -3.34
CA ILE A 78 12.73 -2.00 -2.22
C ILE A 78 12.00 -0.70 -1.94
N TYR A 79 11.62 -0.51 -0.67
CA TYR A 79 11.00 0.71 -0.15
C TYR A 79 11.87 1.28 0.98
N GLN A 80 12.24 2.55 0.87
CA GLN A 80 13.02 3.27 1.87
C GLN A 80 12.10 4.16 2.69
N GLY A 81 11.98 3.86 3.98
CA GLY A 81 11.25 4.72 4.92
C GLY A 81 12.02 6.02 5.16
N ARG A 82 11.80 7.02 4.30
CA ARG A 82 12.36 8.37 4.49
C ARG A 82 11.34 9.23 5.22
N TYR A 83 11.74 9.87 6.30
CA TYR A 83 10.95 10.93 6.93
C TYR A 83 11.27 12.25 6.23
N THR A 84 10.47 12.62 5.23
CA THR A 84 10.69 13.85 4.43
C THR A 84 10.59 15.14 5.26
N ASP A 85 9.83 15.13 6.36
CA ASP A 85 9.55 16.35 7.15
C ASP A 85 10.32 16.45 8.47
N MET A 86 11.32 15.57 8.72
CA MET A 86 12.07 15.60 9.96
C MET A 86 13.33 16.49 9.83
N PRO A 87 13.51 17.53 10.68
CA PRO A 87 14.61 18.48 10.57
C PRO A 87 16.00 17.93 10.94
N LEU A 88 16.10 16.64 11.26
CA LEU A 88 17.35 15.97 11.61
C LEU A 88 17.73 15.03 10.47
N LYS A 89 19.01 15.07 10.05
CA LYS A 89 19.65 14.03 9.23
C LYS A 89 19.68 12.73 10.02
N THR A 90 18.57 12.02 10.10
CA THR A 90 18.47 10.70 10.73
C THR A 90 18.54 9.62 9.66
N ASP A 91 19.70 9.51 8.99
CA ASP A 91 19.99 8.36 8.13
C ASP A 91 19.88 7.03 8.91
N TYR A 92 20.02 7.07 10.25
CA TYR A 92 19.90 5.92 11.14
C TYR A 92 18.46 5.44 11.44
N LEU A 93 17.43 6.18 11.02
CA LEU A 93 16.02 5.80 11.23
C LEU A 93 15.36 5.18 9.98
N GLY A 94 16.07 5.19 8.85
CA GLY A 94 15.56 4.66 7.59
C GLY A 94 15.41 3.15 7.63
N LYS A 95 14.20 2.65 7.93
CA LYS A 95 13.89 1.23 7.71
C LYS A 95 13.77 0.99 6.22
N THR A 96 14.50 0.02 5.70
CA THR A 96 14.34 -0.45 4.33
C THR A 96 13.42 -1.68 4.35
N LEU A 97 12.29 -1.63 3.66
CA LEU A 97 11.44 -2.79 3.45
C LEU A 97 11.80 -3.41 2.10
N ILE A 98 12.05 -4.71 2.12
CA ILE A 98 12.30 -5.49 0.92
C ILE A 98 11.18 -6.50 0.77
N LEU A 99 10.50 -6.47 -0.38
CA LEU A 99 9.43 -7.38 -0.76
C LEU A 99 9.93 -8.27 -1.90
N THR A 100 9.61 -9.55 -1.85
CA THR A 100 9.94 -10.51 -2.92
C THR A 100 8.65 -11.02 -3.53
N PHE A 101 8.54 -10.90 -4.85
CA PHE A 101 7.42 -11.35 -5.66
C PHE A 101 7.82 -12.53 -6.52
N ASP A 102 6.90 -13.48 -6.65
CA ASP A 102 6.98 -14.56 -7.62
C ASP A 102 5.85 -14.37 -8.64
N GLY A 103 6.20 -13.87 -9.83
CA GLY A 103 5.20 -13.36 -10.77
C GLY A 103 4.45 -12.17 -10.19
N GLU A 104 3.14 -12.29 -10.05
CA GLU A 104 2.26 -11.20 -9.58
C GLU A 104 2.07 -11.15 -8.07
N ASN A 105 2.47 -12.20 -7.34
CA ASN A 105 2.11 -12.36 -5.93
C ASN A 105 3.31 -12.18 -5.00
N LEU A 106 3.06 -11.50 -3.88
CA LEU A 106 4.03 -11.32 -2.81
C LEU A 106 4.29 -12.66 -2.10
N VAL A 107 5.53 -13.14 -2.12
CA VAL A 107 5.92 -14.40 -1.46
C VAL A 107 6.59 -14.18 -0.11
N SER A 108 7.34 -13.11 0.06
CA SER A 108 7.99 -12.79 1.33
C SER A 108 8.30 -11.30 1.45
N TYR A 109 8.50 -10.84 2.68
CA TYR A 109 8.96 -9.48 2.95
C TYR A 109 9.77 -9.43 4.23
N ARG A 110 10.75 -8.52 4.26
CA ARG A 110 11.67 -8.34 5.39
C ARG A 110 12.01 -6.87 5.58
N ASN A 111 12.16 -6.46 6.84
CA ASN A 111 12.66 -5.14 7.18
C ASN A 111 14.17 -5.25 7.43
N VAL A 112 14.94 -4.40 6.76
CA VAL A 112 16.38 -4.23 6.94
C VAL A 112 16.62 -2.88 7.63
N LYS A 113 17.44 -2.90 8.67
CA LYS A 113 17.80 -1.73 9.48
C LYS A 113 19.11 -1.14 8.99
#